data_AF-R6DB37-F1
#
_entry.id   AF-R6DB37-F1
#
_cell.length_a   1.000
_cell.length_b   1.000
_cell.length_c   1.000
_cell.angle_alpha   90.00
_cell.angle_beta   90.00
_cell.angle_gamma   90.00
#
_symmetry.space_group_name_H-M   'P 1'
#
loop_
_entity.id
_entity.type
_entity.pdbx_description
1 polymer ?
#
loop_
_entity_poly.entity_id
_entity_poly.type
_entity_poly.pdbx_seq_one_letter_code
_entity_poly.pdbx_strand_id
1 'polypeptide(L)'
;MGNQKLENMLDEMRARTSEKKLPDDFIAMLKESDVIVPAIMPAGTDPEILHKLMEYSDKNMGLPPEANPQPCVLQNPAGQKYLPVFTSEEQVRNAPKESKFPLLMTMPFASCLQLLKQTEELSGIAVNPYSHNILFTPNAESKDGKKTVEVTIEQFHHLTRQRLESNYLPLQLFKRKQELFDDLRMRQGECMKELYNAVYDTEVACPYTEDDFEFMSLQISDELQIMQITMPKENAYPMTCPSVIVVWDAAAEEIYYFAIVAKDQNDRHIMRVEKNGTPVDCGVAPTEGSELSAVIDLVENLKETE
;
A
#
# COMPACT_ATOMS: atom_id res chain seq x y z
N MET A 1 -25.97 -1.24 -4.28
CA MET A 1 -25.82 0.09 -4.89
C MET A 1 -24.36 0.45 -4.77
N GLY A 2 -23.66 0.65 -5.89
CA GLY A 2 -22.20 0.70 -5.89
C GLY A 2 -21.66 2.05 -5.43
N ASN A 3 -20.58 2.02 -4.66
CA ASN A 3 -19.77 3.19 -4.33
C ASN A 3 -18.99 3.73 -5.54
N GLN A 4 -19.51 3.59 -6.76
CA GLN A 4 -18.80 3.91 -8.01
C GLN A 4 -18.31 5.35 -8.04
N LYS A 5 -19.12 6.30 -7.55
CA LYS A 5 -18.73 7.70 -7.49
C LYS A 5 -17.60 7.92 -6.49
N LEU A 6 -17.66 7.25 -5.33
CA LEU A 6 -16.62 7.27 -4.31
C LEU A 6 -15.33 6.65 -4.85
N GLU A 7 -15.43 5.53 -5.58
CA GLU A 7 -14.30 4.82 -6.20
C GLU A 7 -13.66 5.64 -7.32
N ASN A 8 -14.44 6.28 -8.18
CA ASN A 8 -13.91 7.21 -9.17
C ASN A 8 -13.16 8.37 -8.51
N MET A 9 -13.68 8.91 -7.39
CA MET A 9 -12.97 9.93 -6.62
C MET A 9 -11.67 9.39 -6.02
N LEU A 10 -11.65 8.15 -5.52
CA LEU A 10 -10.44 7.49 -5.01
C LEU A 10 -9.38 7.31 -6.10
N ASP A 11 -9.80 6.91 -7.31
CA ASP A 11 -8.90 6.75 -8.46
C ASP A 11 -8.39 8.10 -8.98
N GLU A 12 -9.25 9.12 -9.02
CA GLU A 12 -8.83 10.49 -9.33
C GLU A 12 -7.86 11.05 -8.29
N MET A 13 -8.10 10.79 -7.00
CA MET A 13 -7.20 11.20 -5.91
C MET A 13 -5.86 10.45 -5.99
N ARG A 14 -5.87 9.18 -6.43
CA ARG A 14 -4.66 8.43 -6.70
C ARG A 14 -3.85 9.05 -7.85
N ALA A 15 -4.55 9.56 -8.88
CA ALA A 15 -3.95 10.21 -10.05
C ALA A 15 -3.52 11.67 -9.81
N ARG A 16 -4.14 12.37 -8.84
CA ARG A 16 -3.79 13.74 -8.43
C ARG A 16 -2.82 13.69 -7.24
N THR A 17 -1.53 13.75 -7.55
CA THR A 17 -0.42 13.54 -6.59
C THR A 17 -0.28 14.61 -5.49
N SER A 18 -1.09 15.68 -5.47
CA SER A 18 -0.76 16.94 -4.78
C SER A 18 -1.76 17.46 -3.73
N GLU A 19 -2.87 16.76 -3.45
CA GLU A 19 -3.85 17.20 -2.43
C GLU A 19 -3.67 16.47 -1.09
N LYS A 20 -3.23 17.19 -0.07
CA LYS A 20 -2.88 16.69 1.29
C LYS A 20 -4.07 16.29 2.14
N LYS A 21 -5.25 16.79 1.79
CA LYS A 21 -6.49 16.57 2.54
C LYS A 21 -7.42 15.76 1.68
N LEU A 22 -8.02 14.73 2.26
CA LEU A 22 -9.17 14.07 1.66
C LEU A 22 -10.21 15.17 1.33
N PRO A 23 -10.66 15.31 0.07
CA PRO A 23 -11.63 16.34 -0.30
C PRO A 23 -12.84 16.29 0.62
N ASP A 24 -13.34 17.45 1.07
CA ASP A 24 -14.47 17.48 2.00
C ASP A 24 -15.70 16.76 1.41
N ASP A 25 -15.86 16.83 0.08
CA ASP A 25 -16.88 16.09 -0.67
C ASP A 25 -16.66 14.57 -0.63
N PHE A 26 -15.40 14.11 -0.64
CA PHE A 26 -15.05 12.69 -0.48
C PHE A 26 -15.38 12.22 0.93
N ILE A 27 -15.00 12.98 1.95
CA ILE A 27 -15.30 12.65 3.36
C ILE A 27 -16.82 12.62 3.60
N ALA A 28 -17.55 13.58 3.05
CA ALA A 28 -19.01 13.63 3.14
C ALA A 28 -19.65 12.41 2.48
N MET A 29 -19.21 12.09 1.26
CA MET A 29 -19.70 10.92 0.53
C MET A 29 -19.38 9.62 1.24
N LEU A 30 -18.15 9.47 1.77
CA LEU A 30 -17.75 8.30 2.54
C LEU A 30 -18.63 8.13 3.79
N LYS A 31 -18.93 9.22 4.51
CA LYS A 31 -19.82 9.20 5.69
C LYS A 31 -21.25 8.77 5.38
N GLU A 32 -21.73 9.03 4.17
CA GLU A 32 -23.06 8.64 3.68
C GLU A 32 -23.07 7.27 2.99
N SER A 33 -21.90 6.67 2.78
CA SER A 33 -21.78 5.41 2.04
C SER A 33 -21.98 4.20 2.94
N ASP A 34 -22.56 3.16 2.36
CA ASP A 34 -22.48 1.80 2.89
C ASP A 34 -21.14 1.18 2.47
N VAL A 35 -20.46 0.57 3.42
CA VAL A 35 -19.14 -0.03 3.23
C VAL A 35 -19.14 -1.47 3.70
N ILE A 36 -18.18 -2.25 3.19
CA ILE A 36 -18.02 -3.65 3.56
C ILE A 36 -16.96 -3.75 4.65
N VAL A 37 -17.35 -4.32 5.79
CA VAL A 37 -16.49 -4.55 6.95
C VAL A 37 -16.34 -6.05 7.13
N PRO A 38 -15.12 -6.60 7.07
CA PRO A 38 -14.89 -7.99 7.38
C PRO A 38 -15.07 -8.23 8.89
N ALA A 39 -15.62 -9.38 9.23
CA ALA A 39 -15.89 -9.77 10.61
C ALA A 39 -15.62 -11.26 10.84
N ILE A 40 -15.47 -11.61 12.11
CA ILE A 40 -15.33 -12.98 12.61
C ILE A 40 -16.36 -13.26 13.71
N MET A 41 -16.81 -14.51 13.82
CA MET A 41 -17.64 -14.93 14.94
C MET A 41 -16.75 -15.26 16.16
N PRO A 42 -17.14 -14.85 17.39
CA PRO A 42 -16.42 -15.21 18.59
C PRO A 42 -16.28 -16.73 18.74
N ALA A 43 -15.14 -17.16 19.29
CA ALA A 43 -14.94 -18.56 19.66
C ALA A 43 -16.00 -18.98 20.70
N GLY A 44 -16.75 -20.04 20.42
CA GLY A 44 -17.86 -20.50 21.26
C GLY A 44 -19.24 -19.99 20.85
N THR A 45 -19.37 -19.36 19.67
CA THR A 45 -20.68 -19.10 19.05
C THR A 45 -21.45 -20.41 18.88
N ASP A 46 -22.72 -20.41 19.27
CA ASP A 46 -23.60 -21.57 19.16
C ASP A 46 -23.65 -22.09 17.69
N PRO A 47 -23.40 -23.39 17.45
CA PRO A 47 -23.52 -24.00 16.13
C PRO A 47 -24.86 -23.74 15.43
N GLU A 48 -25.97 -23.60 16.16
CA GLU A 48 -27.27 -23.27 15.55
C GLU A 48 -27.30 -21.85 14.97
N ILE A 49 -26.60 -20.90 15.60
CA ILE A 49 -26.44 -19.53 15.10
C ILE A 49 -25.55 -19.52 13.85
N LEU A 50 -24.49 -20.35 13.82
CA LEU A 50 -23.63 -20.52 12.65
C LEU A 50 -24.40 -21.12 11.45
N HIS A 51 -25.26 -22.11 11.69
CA HIS A 51 -26.12 -22.68 10.66
C HIS A 51 -27.12 -21.66 10.10
N LYS A 52 -27.78 -20.88 10.98
CA LYS A 52 -28.67 -19.80 10.56
C LYS A 52 -27.93 -18.74 9.73
N LEU A 53 -26.70 -18.36 10.09
CA LEU A 53 -25.91 -17.38 9.33
C LEU A 53 -25.69 -17.80 7.87
N MET A 54 -25.42 -19.09 7.61
CA MET A 54 -25.28 -19.63 6.25
C MET A 54 -26.59 -19.56 5.46
N GLU A 55 -27.75 -19.76 6.10
CA GLU A 55 -29.05 -19.65 5.45
C GLU A 55 -29.49 -18.20 5.17
N TYR A 56 -29.00 -17.24 5.97
CA TYR A 56 -29.29 -15.81 5.82
C TYR A 56 -28.44 -15.16 4.72
N SER A 57 -27.17 -15.55 4.58
CA SER A 57 -26.28 -15.07 3.52
C SER A 57 -26.78 -15.42 2.12
N ASP A 58 -27.38 -16.60 1.94
CA ASP A 58 -27.96 -17.02 0.65
C ASP A 58 -29.25 -16.27 0.29
N LYS A 59 -29.89 -15.59 1.25
CA LYS A 59 -31.19 -14.90 1.06
C LYS A 59 -31.10 -13.38 1.06
N ASN A 60 -29.90 -12.80 1.07
CA ASN A 60 -29.69 -11.34 1.24
C ASN A 60 -30.43 -10.75 2.46
N MET A 61 -30.61 -11.55 3.52
CA MET A 61 -31.17 -11.04 4.78
C MET A 61 -30.03 -10.61 5.70
N GLY A 62 -30.21 -9.49 6.42
CA GLY A 62 -29.23 -9.00 7.40
C GLY A 62 -28.96 -10.01 8.53
N LEU A 63 -27.96 -9.73 9.36
CA LEU A 63 -27.52 -10.66 10.41
C LEU A 63 -28.66 -11.01 11.41
N PRO A 64 -28.73 -12.26 11.90
CA PRO A 64 -29.62 -12.61 13.00
C PRO A 64 -29.38 -11.71 14.22
N PRO A 65 -30.42 -11.27 14.96
CA PRO A 65 -30.24 -10.40 16.14
C PRO A 65 -29.34 -10.99 17.24
N GLU A 66 -29.27 -12.32 17.27
CA GLU A 66 -28.49 -13.14 18.18
C GLU A 66 -27.05 -13.40 17.72
N ALA A 67 -26.71 -13.04 16.46
CA ALA A 67 -25.35 -13.07 15.97
C ALA A 67 -24.61 -11.80 16.40
N ASN A 68 -23.52 -11.96 17.15
CA ASN A 68 -22.66 -10.85 17.57
C ASN A 68 -21.27 -10.97 16.93
N PRO A 69 -21.15 -10.74 15.60
CA PRO A 69 -19.87 -10.78 14.92
C PRO A 69 -18.97 -9.64 15.38
N GLN A 70 -17.69 -9.94 15.55
CA GLN A 70 -16.66 -8.95 15.87
C GLN A 70 -15.96 -8.50 14.59
N PRO A 71 -15.76 -7.19 14.38
CA PRO A 71 -14.99 -6.71 13.25
C PRO A 71 -13.58 -7.29 13.26
N CYS A 72 -13.06 -7.64 12.09
CA CYS A 72 -11.64 -7.93 11.96
C CYS A 72 -10.83 -6.67 12.25
N VAL A 73 -9.58 -6.86 12.65
CA VAL A 73 -8.64 -5.77 12.92
C VAL A 73 -7.38 -6.03 12.13
N LEU A 74 -6.92 -5.02 11.39
CA LEU A 74 -5.60 -5.02 10.79
C LEU A 74 -4.62 -4.40 11.76
N GLN A 75 -3.48 -5.05 11.96
CA GLN A 75 -2.40 -4.50 12.76
C GLN A 75 -1.26 -4.11 11.84
N ASN A 76 -0.79 -2.88 11.95
CA ASN A 76 0.42 -2.47 11.25
C ASN A 76 1.66 -2.99 12.02
N PRO A 77 2.85 -2.95 11.42
CA PRO A 77 4.05 -3.46 12.07
C PRO A 77 4.46 -2.71 13.35
N ALA A 78 3.98 -1.47 13.53
CA ALA A 78 4.16 -0.68 14.75
C ALA A 78 3.19 -1.09 15.89
N GLY A 79 2.32 -2.08 15.65
CA GLY A 79 1.35 -2.57 16.63
C GLY A 79 0.05 -1.76 16.69
N GLN A 80 -0.11 -0.75 15.84
CA GLN A 80 -1.34 0.02 15.76
C GLN A 80 -2.42 -0.77 15.03
N LYS A 81 -3.62 -0.74 15.57
CA LYS A 81 -4.76 -1.53 15.10
C LYS A 81 -5.75 -0.65 14.34
N TYR A 82 -6.22 -1.11 13.20
CA TYR A 82 -7.13 -0.39 12.32
C TYR A 82 -8.33 -1.27 11.97
N LEU A 83 -9.49 -0.65 11.85
CA LEU A 83 -10.68 -1.28 11.30
C LEU A 83 -10.61 -1.26 9.76
N PRO A 84 -10.42 -2.40 9.08
CA PRO A 84 -10.48 -2.46 7.62
C PRO A 84 -11.91 -2.20 7.13
N VAL A 85 -12.02 -1.38 6.11
CA VAL A 85 -13.27 -1.03 5.45
C VAL A 85 -13.06 -1.06 3.94
N PHE A 86 -14.00 -1.63 3.20
CA PHE A 86 -13.93 -1.74 1.74
C PHE A 86 -15.09 -1.02 1.08
N THR A 87 -14.83 -0.29 0.00
CA THR A 87 -15.87 0.41 -0.76
C THR A 87 -16.66 -0.53 -1.67
N SER A 88 -16.12 -1.70 -2.02
CA SER A 88 -16.81 -2.71 -2.81
C SER A 88 -16.22 -4.10 -2.63
N GLU A 89 -16.93 -5.13 -3.10
CA GLU A 89 -16.43 -6.51 -3.13
C GLU A 89 -15.17 -6.66 -3.98
N GLU A 90 -14.99 -5.80 -5.00
CA GLU A 90 -13.76 -5.78 -5.79
C GLU A 90 -12.56 -5.39 -4.92
N GLN A 91 -12.73 -4.42 -4.05
CA GLN A 91 -11.68 -4.02 -3.11
C GLN A 91 -11.40 -5.10 -2.07
N VAL A 92 -12.39 -5.91 -1.70
CA VAL A 92 -12.19 -7.10 -0.86
C VAL A 92 -11.35 -8.15 -1.60
N ARG A 93 -11.60 -8.37 -2.91
CA ARG A 93 -10.83 -9.32 -3.73
C ARG A 93 -9.36 -8.95 -3.89
N ASN A 94 -9.00 -7.67 -3.68
CA ASN A 94 -7.61 -7.22 -3.66
C ASN A 94 -6.84 -7.65 -2.40
N ALA A 95 -7.52 -8.18 -1.38
CA ALA A 95 -6.87 -8.72 -0.20
C ALA A 95 -6.02 -9.96 -0.53
N PRO A 96 -4.88 -10.18 0.17
CA PRO A 96 -4.08 -11.39 0.03
C PRO A 96 -4.93 -12.65 0.22
N LYS A 97 -4.61 -13.74 -0.49
CA LYS A 97 -5.36 -15.01 -0.37
C LYS A 97 -5.29 -15.59 1.05
N GLU A 98 -4.27 -15.25 1.83
CA GLU A 98 -4.19 -15.61 3.25
C GLU A 98 -5.14 -14.79 4.14
N SER A 99 -5.56 -13.60 3.70
CA SER A 99 -6.57 -12.77 4.37
C SER A 99 -7.96 -13.37 4.15
N LYS A 100 -8.25 -14.47 4.85
CA LYS A 100 -9.57 -15.09 4.85
C LYS A 100 -10.51 -14.27 5.72
N PHE A 101 -11.37 -13.46 5.11
CA PHE A 101 -12.50 -12.83 5.78
C PHE A 101 -13.68 -13.81 5.79
N PRO A 102 -14.01 -14.43 6.93
CA PRO A 102 -15.05 -15.46 6.97
C PRO A 102 -16.46 -14.88 6.86
N LEU A 103 -16.62 -13.61 7.19
CA LEU A 103 -17.87 -12.87 7.06
C LEU A 103 -17.60 -11.47 6.53
N LEU A 104 -18.44 -11.02 5.60
CA LEU A 104 -18.44 -9.65 5.09
C LEU A 104 -19.77 -9.01 5.46
N MET A 105 -19.72 -7.86 6.11
CA MET A 105 -20.91 -7.13 6.54
C MET A 105 -20.98 -5.81 5.79
N THR A 106 -22.10 -5.55 5.13
CA THR A 106 -22.38 -4.22 4.59
C THR A 106 -23.01 -3.37 5.68
N MET A 107 -22.38 -2.25 6.02
CA MET A 107 -22.89 -1.33 7.03
C MET A 107 -22.54 0.13 6.70
N PRO A 108 -23.31 1.11 7.21
CA PRO A 108 -22.98 2.51 7.01
C PRO A 108 -21.60 2.86 7.59
N PHE A 109 -20.84 3.69 6.89
CA PHE A 109 -19.54 4.16 7.39
C PHE A 109 -19.68 4.91 8.72
N ALA A 110 -20.79 5.61 8.94
CA ALA A 110 -21.09 6.25 10.22
C ALA A 110 -21.12 5.26 11.40
N SER A 111 -21.56 4.02 11.18
CA SER A 111 -21.53 2.97 12.19
C SER A 111 -20.11 2.47 12.45
N CYS A 112 -19.24 2.47 11.43
CA CYS A 112 -17.81 2.19 11.59
C CYS A 112 -17.13 3.25 12.48
N LEU A 113 -17.51 4.51 12.34
CA LEU A 113 -17.04 5.59 13.22
C LEU A 113 -17.46 5.39 14.68
N GLN A 114 -18.67 4.88 14.91
CA GLN A 114 -19.13 4.55 16.26
C GLN A 114 -18.34 3.39 16.86
N LEU A 115 -18.10 2.32 16.07
CA LEU A 115 -17.27 1.19 16.50
C LEU A 115 -15.86 1.64 16.88
N LEU A 116 -15.27 2.54 16.10
CA LEU A 116 -13.96 3.11 16.38
C LEU A 116 -13.94 3.94 17.67
N LYS A 117 -14.98 4.73 17.94
CA LYS A 117 -15.12 5.44 19.22
C LYS A 117 -15.32 4.52 20.42
N GLN A 118 -15.90 3.34 20.21
CA GLN A 118 -16.21 2.37 21.27
C GLN A 118 -15.06 1.39 21.54
N THR A 119 -14.06 1.33 20.67
CA THR A 119 -12.96 0.36 20.75
C THR A 119 -11.63 1.09 20.98
N GLU A 120 -11.20 1.20 22.24
CA GLU A 120 -9.99 1.94 22.63
C GLU A 120 -8.70 1.43 21.98
N GLU A 121 -8.66 0.16 21.58
CA GLU A 121 -7.50 -0.44 20.93
C GLU A 121 -7.31 0.02 19.48
N LEU A 122 -8.34 0.56 18.83
CA LEU A 122 -8.29 0.95 17.44
C LEU A 122 -7.73 2.37 17.28
N SER A 123 -6.66 2.47 16.49
CA SER A 123 -6.01 3.72 16.10
C SER A 123 -6.73 4.41 14.93
N GLY A 124 -7.56 3.69 14.16
CA GLY A 124 -8.21 4.24 12.98
C GLY A 124 -9.09 3.24 12.22
N ILE A 125 -9.60 3.68 11.07
CA ILE A 125 -10.18 2.90 9.97
C ILE A 125 -9.20 2.93 8.80
N ALA A 126 -8.95 1.78 8.17
CA ALA A 126 -8.22 1.69 6.91
C ALA A 126 -9.21 1.41 5.78
N VAL A 127 -9.44 2.40 4.91
CA VAL A 127 -10.31 2.29 3.74
C VAL A 127 -9.51 1.73 2.57
N ASN A 128 -10.00 0.65 1.98
CA ASN A 128 -9.40 -0.08 0.87
C ASN A 128 -7.90 -0.38 1.10
N PRO A 129 -7.55 -1.07 2.21
CA PRO A 129 -6.16 -1.22 2.68
C PRO A 129 -5.20 -1.86 1.67
N TYR A 130 -5.72 -2.61 0.69
CA TYR A 130 -4.91 -3.35 -0.29
C TYR A 130 -4.86 -2.70 -1.68
N SER A 131 -5.45 -1.51 -1.86
CA SER A 131 -5.48 -0.80 -3.14
C SER A 131 -5.24 0.69 -2.98
N HIS A 132 -6.14 1.42 -2.31
CA HIS A 132 -6.03 2.87 -2.09
C HIS A 132 -5.34 3.21 -0.77
N ASN A 133 -5.45 2.33 0.23
CA ASN A 133 -4.81 2.41 1.55
C ASN A 133 -5.00 3.77 2.26
N ILE A 134 -6.25 4.22 2.40
CA ILE A 134 -6.57 5.48 3.07
C ILE A 134 -6.78 5.23 4.56
N LEU A 135 -6.03 5.92 5.41
CA LEU A 135 -6.23 5.87 6.86
C LEU A 135 -7.15 7.01 7.32
N PHE A 136 -8.14 6.67 8.13
CA PHE A 136 -9.12 7.56 8.73
C PHE A 136 -9.08 7.43 10.26
N THR A 137 -8.84 8.51 11.01
CA THR A 137 -8.77 8.48 12.48
C THR A 137 -9.73 9.49 13.11
N PRO A 138 -10.63 9.10 14.03
CA PRO A 138 -11.58 9.98 14.67
C PRO A 138 -11.07 10.36 16.07
N ASN A 139 -10.14 11.30 16.14
CA ASN A 139 -9.99 12.16 17.33
C ASN A 139 -9.24 13.44 16.96
N ALA A 140 -10.01 14.41 16.51
CA ALA A 140 -9.79 15.82 16.77
C ALA A 140 -11.14 16.39 17.28
N GLU A 141 -11.53 16.03 18.51
CA GLU A 141 -12.47 16.87 19.24
C GLU A 141 -11.67 18.00 19.90
N SER A 142 -11.69 19.18 19.29
CA SER A 142 -11.34 20.42 19.96
C SER A 142 -12.54 21.36 19.92
N LYS A 143 -12.83 21.91 21.09
CA LYS A 143 -13.68 23.09 21.28
C LYS A 143 -13.22 24.16 20.28
N ASP A 144 -14.19 24.83 19.68
CA ASP A 144 -14.06 25.84 18.62
C ASP A 144 -13.75 25.30 17.21
N GLY A 145 -14.85 24.94 16.53
CA GLY A 145 -14.94 24.59 15.12
C GLY A 145 -14.05 25.39 14.19
N LYS A 146 -12.91 24.80 13.82
CA LYS A 146 -12.18 24.98 12.56
C LYS A 146 -11.02 23.97 12.51
N LYS A 147 -10.98 23.18 11.42
CA LYS A 147 -9.82 22.42 10.88
C LYS A 147 -9.39 21.19 11.71
N THR A 148 -8.61 20.21 11.24
CA THR A 148 -8.30 19.54 9.95
C THR A 148 -7.74 18.16 10.39
N VAL A 149 -7.84 17.14 9.55
CA VAL A 149 -7.22 15.82 9.80
C VAL A 149 -5.70 15.98 9.79
N GLU A 150 -4.99 15.56 10.85
CA GLU A 150 -3.53 15.52 10.87
C GLU A 150 -3.06 14.06 10.97
N VAL A 151 -2.44 13.57 9.89
CA VAL A 151 -1.59 12.38 9.91
C VAL A 151 -0.40 12.72 10.81
N THR A 152 0.03 11.81 11.70
CA THR A 152 1.28 12.06 12.44
C THR A 152 2.44 12.12 11.45
N ILE A 153 3.41 13.00 11.67
CA ILE A 153 4.53 13.23 10.73
C ILE A 153 5.25 11.90 10.39
N GLU A 154 5.42 11.01 11.37
CA GLU A 154 6.00 9.67 11.17
C GLU A 154 5.17 8.77 10.24
N GLN A 155 3.84 8.71 10.43
CA GLN A 155 2.95 7.92 9.56
C GLN A 155 2.89 8.50 8.14
N PHE A 156 2.99 9.82 8.00
CA PHE A 156 3.11 10.48 6.71
C PHE A 156 4.39 10.06 5.99
N HIS A 157 5.54 10.08 6.68
CA HIS A 157 6.81 9.62 6.11
C HIS A 157 6.75 8.17 5.67
N HIS A 158 6.13 7.29 6.47
CA HIS A 158 5.98 5.87 6.13
C HIS A 158 5.17 5.65 4.86
N LEU A 159 3.94 6.19 4.81
CA LEU A 159 3.03 5.99 3.68
C LEU A 159 3.58 6.61 2.39
N THR A 160 4.17 7.81 2.49
CA THR A 160 4.75 8.51 1.35
C THR A 160 5.96 7.77 0.79
N ARG A 161 6.82 7.21 1.66
CA ARG A 161 7.95 6.36 1.26
C ARG A 161 7.46 5.08 0.57
N GLN A 162 6.51 4.37 1.17
CA GLN A 162 5.97 3.15 0.60
C GLN A 162 5.33 3.41 -0.78
N ARG A 163 4.56 4.49 -0.92
CA ARG A 163 3.95 4.91 -2.19
C ARG A 163 5.03 5.21 -3.24
N LEU A 164 6.13 5.84 -2.86
CA LEU A 164 7.22 6.10 -3.80
C LEU A 164 7.83 4.81 -4.32
N GLU A 165 8.23 3.93 -3.40
CA GLU A 165 8.97 2.71 -3.69
C GLU A 165 8.12 1.72 -4.49
N SER A 166 6.90 1.43 -4.04
CA SER A 166 6.08 0.38 -4.65
C SER A 166 5.29 0.83 -5.88
N ASN A 167 5.24 2.13 -6.18
CA ASN A 167 4.35 2.66 -7.20
C ASN A 167 4.96 3.81 -8.01
N TYR A 168 5.27 4.95 -7.40
CA TYR A 168 5.64 6.14 -8.16
C TYR A 168 6.95 5.96 -8.94
N LEU A 169 8.01 5.50 -8.28
CA LEU A 169 9.31 5.25 -8.89
C LEU A 169 9.23 4.24 -10.07
N PRO A 170 8.69 3.01 -9.88
CA PRO A 170 8.57 2.06 -10.99
C PRO A 170 7.72 2.61 -12.15
N LEU A 171 6.59 3.29 -11.87
CA LEU A 171 5.78 3.88 -12.94
C LEU A 171 6.50 4.96 -13.73
N GLN A 172 7.27 5.84 -13.08
CA GLN A 172 8.06 6.84 -13.79
C GLN A 172 9.15 6.18 -14.64
N LEU A 173 9.77 5.11 -14.15
CA LEU A 173 10.77 4.33 -14.88
C LEU A 173 10.17 3.64 -16.11
N PHE A 174 9.00 3.02 -16.00
CA PHE A 174 8.34 2.41 -17.17
C PHE A 174 7.89 3.45 -18.20
N LYS A 175 7.51 4.65 -17.75
CA LYS A 175 7.05 5.73 -18.62
C LYS A 175 8.18 6.45 -19.34
N ARG A 176 9.24 6.83 -18.62
CA ARG A 176 10.37 7.61 -19.13
C ARG A 176 11.52 6.73 -19.65
N LYS A 177 11.53 5.44 -19.31
CA LYS A 177 12.50 4.44 -19.76
C LYS A 177 13.94 4.93 -19.58
N GLN A 178 14.74 4.89 -20.65
CA GLN A 178 16.14 5.29 -20.66
C GLN A 178 16.38 6.69 -20.10
N GLU A 179 15.48 7.65 -20.35
CA GLU A 179 15.65 9.03 -19.89
C GLU A 179 15.77 9.11 -18.37
N LEU A 180 14.87 8.44 -17.64
CA LEU A 180 14.93 8.42 -16.17
C LEU A 180 16.04 7.50 -15.65
N PHE A 181 16.34 6.41 -16.37
CA PHE A 181 17.45 5.54 -16.00
C PHE A 181 18.80 6.28 -16.03
N ASP A 182 19.05 7.03 -17.11
CA ASP A 182 20.26 7.84 -17.27
C ASP A 182 20.31 8.99 -16.24
N ASP A 183 19.18 9.64 -15.97
CA ASP A 183 19.05 10.65 -14.91
C ASP A 183 19.45 10.10 -13.53
N LEU A 184 18.90 8.94 -13.14
CA LEU A 184 19.23 8.29 -11.87
C LEU A 184 20.71 7.89 -11.81
N ARG A 185 21.28 7.44 -12.93
CA ARG A 185 22.71 7.07 -12.99
C ARG A 185 23.63 8.29 -12.88
N MET A 186 23.30 9.39 -13.53
CA MET A 186 24.16 10.58 -13.60
C MET A 186 23.99 11.51 -12.40
N ARG A 187 22.74 11.73 -11.95
CA ARG A 187 22.39 12.68 -10.89
C ARG A 187 22.16 11.99 -9.53
N GLN A 188 22.02 10.67 -9.51
CA GLN A 188 21.98 9.84 -8.30
C GLN A 188 21.03 10.39 -7.23
N GLY A 189 21.56 10.74 -6.05
CA GLY A 189 20.80 11.25 -4.91
C GLY A 189 19.97 12.49 -5.23
N GLU A 190 20.44 13.37 -6.13
CA GLU A 190 19.68 14.54 -6.59
C GLU A 190 18.38 14.11 -7.30
N CYS A 191 18.48 13.15 -8.23
CA CYS A 191 17.31 12.63 -8.94
C CYS A 191 16.35 11.91 -7.98
N MET A 192 16.86 11.11 -7.04
CA MET A 192 16.01 10.47 -6.03
C MET A 192 15.30 11.48 -5.14
N LYS A 193 16.00 12.51 -4.68
CA LYS A 193 15.42 13.59 -3.88
C LYS A 193 14.34 14.35 -4.65
N GLU A 194 14.50 14.59 -5.95
CA GLU A 194 13.44 15.16 -6.80
C GLU A 194 12.21 14.25 -6.85
N LEU A 195 12.40 12.93 -7.02
CA LEU A 195 11.30 11.95 -7.05
C LEU A 195 10.59 11.88 -5.69
N TYR A 196 11.33 11.92 -4.59
CA TYR A 196 10.76 12.01 -3.24
C TYR A 196 10.02 13.32 -3.03
N ASN A 197 10.61 14.47 -3.39
CA ASN A 197 9.94 15.76 -3.31
C ASN A 197 8.66 15.83 -4.14
N ALA A 198 8.55 15.06 -5.23
CA ALA A 198 7.34 15.01 -6.06
C ALA A 198 6.15 14.30 -5.38
N VAL A 199 6.41 13.43 -4.39
CA VAL A 199 5.36 12.73 -3.62
C VAL A 199 5.21 13.28 -2.20
N TYR A 200 6.18 14.08 -1.75
CA TYR A 200 6.13 14.84 -0.52
C TYR A 200 5.38 16.16 -0.74
N ASP A 201 4.82 16.69 0.34
CA ASP A 201 3.90 17.83 0.28
C ASP A 201 4.57 19.11 0.82
N THR A 202 4.01 20.30 0.56
CA THR A 202 4.65 21.57 0.97
C THR A 202 4.63 21.88 2.48
N GLU A 203 3.93 21.08 3.31
CA GLU A 203 3.76 21.27 4.76
C GLU A 203 4.63 20.28 5.54
N VAL A 204 4.86 19.08 4.99
CA VAL A 204 5.81 18.10 5.51
C VAL A 204 6.91 17.90 4.49
N ALA A 205 8.08 18.49 4.78
CA ALA A 205 9.24 18.36 3.90
C ALA A 205 9.71 16.90 3.81
N CYS A 206 10.29 16.55 2.67
CA CYS A 206 11.05 15.30 2.54
C CYS A 206 12.15 15.29 3.62
N PRO A 207 12.23 14.25 4.46
CA PRO A 207 13.25 14.16 5.50
C PRO A 207 14.60 13.72 4.91
N TYR A 208 14.61 13.18 3.69
CA TYR A 208 15.80 12.64 3.05
C TYR A 208 16.56 13.70 2.25
N THR A 209 17.87 13.55 2.30
CA THR A 209 18.86 14.29 1.55
C THR A 209 19.45 13.43 0.44
N GLU A 210 20.31 14.01 -0.40
CA GLU A 210 20.91 13.32 -1.54
C GLU A 210 21.89 12.22 -1.07
N ASP A 211 22.52 12.45 0.08
CA ASP A 211 23.51 11.55 0.69
C ASP A 211 22.87 10.33 1.36
N ASP A 212 21.53 10.31 1.51
CA ASP A 212 20.81 9.18 2.11
C ASP A 212 20.59 8.01 1.13
N PHE A 213 21.00 8.19 -0.13
CA PHE A 213 20.88 7.19 -1.20
C PHE A 213 22.25 6.75 -1.68
N GLU A 214 22.48 5.45 -1.79
CA GLU A 214 23.71 4.90 -2.37
C GLU A 214 23.42 4.20 -3.69
N PHE A 215 24.29 4.40 -4.67
CA PHE A 215 24.11 3.88 -6.01
C PHE A 215 25.27 2.98 -6.41
N MET A 216 24.95 1.79 -6.92
CA MET A 216 25.89 0.91 -7.59
C MET A 216 25.37 0.60 -8.98
N SER A 217 26.08 1.07 -10.02
CA SER A 217 25.76 0.79 -11.41
C SER A 217 26.80 -0.12 -12.05
N LEU A 218 26.36 -1.14 -12.79
CA LEU A 218 27.21 -2.07 -13.51
C LEU A 218 26.73 -2.21 -14.96
N GLN A 219 27.68 -2.25 -15.89
CA GLN A 219 27.43 -2.67 -17.27
C GLN A 219 27.61 -4.18 -17.32
N ILE A 220 26.54 -4.94 -17.61
CA ILE A 220 26.58 -6.41 -17.65
C ILE A 220 26.98 -6.90 -19.04
N SER A 221 26.45 -6.27 -20.08
CA SER A 221 26.79 -6.49 -21.49
C SER A 221 26.66 -5.17 -22.25
N ASP A 222 26.92 -5.15 -23.57
CA ASP A 222 26.73 -3.94 -24.39
C ASP A 222 25.29 -3.41 -24.35
N GLU A 223 24.32 -4.28 -24.06
CA GLU A 223 22.88 -3.99 -24.14
C GLU A 223 22.20 -4.00 -22.75
N LEU A 224 22.83 -4.53 -21.71
CA LEU A 224 22.23 -4.68 -20.38
C LEU A 224 23.00 -3.88 -19.32
N GLN A 225 22.28 -2.96 -18.68
CA GLN A 225 22.77 -2.16 -17.56
C GLN A 225 21.94 -2.43 -16.32
N ILE A 226 22.59 -2.51 -15.17
CA ILE A 226 21.93 -2.70 -13.88
C ILE A 226 22.36 -1.61 -12.90
N MET A 227 21.42 -1.17 -12.08
CA MET A 227 21.65 -0.18 -11.05
C MET A 227 20.93 -0.60 -9.78
N GLN A 228 21.68 -0.81 -8.70
CA GLN A 228 21.14 -0.94 -7.35
C GLN A 228 21.14 0.43 -6.67
N ILE A 229 20.04 0.72 -6.00
CA ILE A 229 19.81 1.91 -5.20
C ILE A 229 19.53 1.44 -3.77
N THR A 230 20.41 1.75 -2.83
CA THR A 230 20.17 1.57 -1.41
C THR A 230 19.29 2.70 -0.91
N MET A 231 18.17 2.36 -0.27
CA MET A 231 17.21 3.33 0.24
C MET A 231 17.60 3.85 1.64
N PRO A 232 17.09 5.03 2.06
CA PRO A 232 17.42 5.63 3.34
C PRO A 232 17.10 4.70 4.52
N LYS A 233 17.93 4.74 5.57
CA LYS A 233 17.67 3.96 6.79
C LYS A 233 16.67 4.64 7.72
N GLU A 234 16.60 5.97 7.68
CA GLU A 234 15.62 6.73 8.44
C GLU A 234 14.20 6.45 7.93
N ASN A 235 13.22 6.38 8.83
CA ASN A 235 11.83 6.02 8.49
C ASN A 235 11.74 4.69 7.69
N ALA A 236 12.68 3.76 7.93
CA ALA A 236 12.58 2.40 7.44
C ALA A 236 11.63 1.62 8.35
N TYR A 237 10.49 1.20 7.79
CA TYR A 237 9.47 0.42 8.48
C TYR A 237 9.36 -0.95 7.81
N PRO A 238 8.79 -1.97 8.49
CA PRO A 238 8.52 -3.24 7.81
C PRO A 238 7.65 -3.01 6.57
N MET A 239 7.89 -3.79 5.51
CA MET A 239 7.37 -3.57 4.15
C MET A 239 7.91 -2.38 3.36
N THR A 240 8.87 -1.61 3.89
CA THR A 240 9.69 -0.71 3.05
C THR A 240 10.83 -1.48 2.38
N CYS A 241 11.37 -0.92 1.31
CA CYS A 241 12.39 -1.56 0.50
C CYS A 241 13.78 -1.08 0.95
N PRO A 242 14.64 -1.91 1.58
CA PRO A 242 16.03 -1.54 1.85
C PRO A 242 16.83 -1.23 0.58
N SER A 243 16.49 -1.89 -0.54
CA SER A 243 17.13 -1.61 -1.81
C SER A 243 16.21 -1.88 -2.99
N VAL A 244 16.44 -1.14 -4.06
CA VAL A 244 15.79 -1.30 -5.36
C VAL A 244 16.86 -1.61 -6.39
N ILE A 245 16.53 -2.48 -7.34
CA ILE A 245 17.40 -2.85 -8.45
C ILE A 245 16.64 -2.57 -9.75
N VAL A 246 17.20 -1.72 -10.58
CA VAL A 246 16.66 -1.30 -11.87
C VAL A 246 17.55 -1.84 -12.96
N VAL A 247 16.97 -2.50 -13.95
CA VAL A 247 17.68 -3.05 -15.10
C VAL A 247 17.17 -2.35 -16.35
N TRP A 248 18.09 -1.80 -17.14
CA TRP A 248 17.84 -1.27 -18.47
C TRP A 248 18.33 -2.26 -19.52
N ASP A 249 17.41 -2.69 -20.37
CA ASP A 249 17.66 -3.53 -21.53
C ASP A 249 17.53 -2.71 -22.81
N ALA A 250 18.67 -2.31 -23.38
CA ALA A 250 18.72 -1.51 -24.59
C ALA A 250 18.25 -2.27 -25.84
N ALA A 251 18.36 -3.60 -25.85
CA ALA A 251 17.91 -4.42 -26.98
C ALA A 251 16.37 -4.47 -27.07
N ALA A 252 15.71 -4.61 -25.92
CA ALA A 252 14.25 -4.59 -25.82
C ALA A 252 13.67 -3.17 -25.68
N GLU A 253 14.52 -2.17 -25.39
CA GLU A 253 14.12 -0.84 -24.91
C GLU A 253 13.21 -0.92 -23.67
N GLU A 254 13.53 -1.80 -22.72
CA GLU A 254 12.69 -2.10 -21.56
C GLU A 254 13.39 -1.88 -20.22
N ILE A 255 12.58 -1.53 -19.21
CA ILE A 255 13.00 -1.45 -17.82
C ILE A 255 12.42 -2.63 -17.06
N TYR A 256 13.26 -3.30 -16.27
CA TYR A 256 12.81 -4.20 -15.22
C TYR A 256 13.08 -3.56 -13.84
N TYR A 257 12.08 -3.60 -12.98
CA TYR A 257 12.13 -3.02 -11.65
C TYR A 257 11.95 -4.10 -10.59
N PHE A 258 12.93 -4.21 -9.70
CA PHE A 258 12.92 -5.12 -8.57
C PHE A 258 13.11 -4.35 -7.27
N ALA A 259 12.41 -4.75 -6.22
CA ALA A 259 12.58 -4.25 -4.87
C ALA A 259 12.88 -5.41 -3.94
N ILE A 260 13.88 -5.25 -3.08
CA ILE A 260 14.08 -6.13 -1.95
C ILE A 260 13.15 -5.65 -0.85
N VAL A 261 12.20 -6.46 -0.43
CA VAL A 261 11.21 -6.10 0.58
C VAL A 261 11.43 -6.95 1.81
N ALA A 262 11.61 -6.30 2.97
CA ALA A 262 11.65 -6.97 4.26
C ALA A 262 10.22 -7.17 4.78
N LYS A 263 9.74 -8.42 4.78
CA LYS A 263 8.46 -8.82 5.39
C LYS A 263 8.59 -8.95 6.91
N ASP A 264 9.75 -9.40 7.39
CA ASP A 264 10.16 -9.35 8.81
C ASP A 264 11.71 -9.22 8.96
N GLN A 265 12.26 -9.44 10.16
CA GLN A 265 13.71 -9.30 10.43
C GLN A 265 14.60 -10.30 9.68
N ASN A 266 14.08 -11.46 9.29
CA ASN A 266 14.81 -12.54 8.60
C ASN A 266 14.18 -12.98 7.27
N ASP A 267 12.99 -12.46 6.95
CA ASP A 267 12.23 -12.79 5.75
C ASP A 267 12.26 -11.61 4.76
N ARG A 268 13.18 -11.71 3.82
CA ARG A 268 13.36 -10.75 2.72
C ARG A 268 13.01 -11.42 1.41
N HIS A 269 12.27 -10.71 0.56
CA HIS A 269 11.83 -11.21 -0.73
C HIS A 269 12.25 -10.26 -1.87
N ILE A 270 12.51 -10.83 -3.04
CA ILE A 270 12.66 -10.08 -4.29
C ILE A 270 11.26 -9.89 -4.86
N MET A 271 10.80 -8.66 -4.94
CA MET A 271 9.52 -8.29 -5.55
C MET A 271 9.78 -7.60 -6.88
N ARG A 272 9.29 -8.15 -7.98
CA ARG A 272 9.26 -7.47 -9.28
C ARG A 272 7.98 -6.65 -9.40
N VAL A 273 8.06 -5.46 -9.98
CA VAL A 273 6.86 -4.68 -10.33
C VAL A 273 6.64 -4.77 -11.84
N GLU A 274 5.45 -5.19 -12.25
CA GLU A 274 5.05 -5.22 -13.66
C GLU A 274 4.67 -3.83 -14.18
N LYS A 275 4.64 -3.65 -15.50
CA LYS A 275 4.25 -2.37 -16.14
C LYS A 275 2.85 -1.89 -15.74
N ASN A 276 1.95 -2.82 -15.39
CA ASN A 276 0.60 -2.49 -14.89
C ASN A 276 0.56 -2.15 -13.39
N GLY A 277 1.72 -2.09 -12.72
CA GLY A 277 1.87 -1.81 -11.29
C GLY A 277 1.64 -3.01 -10.37
N THR A 278 1.46 -4.22 -10.91
CA THR A 278 1.25 -5.44 -10.11
C THR A 278 2.57 -5.94 -9.55
N PRO A 279 2.68 -6.18 -8.23
CA PRO A 279 3.86 -6.82 -7.65
C PRO A 279 3.82 -8.34 -7.88
N VAL A 280 4.98 -8.91 -8.22
CA VAL A 280 5.21 -10.34 -8.40
C VAL A 280 6.32 -10.77 -7.45
N ASP A 281 6.04 -11.76 -6.61
CA ASP A 281 7.03 -12.33 -5.68
C ASP A 281 7.94 -13.29 -6.45
N CYS A 282 9.22 -12.93 -6.58
CA CYS A 282 10.25 -13.71 -7.26
C CYS A 282 10.99 -14.67 -6.30
N GLY A 283 10.56 -14.76 -5.04
CA GLY A 283 11.13 -15.63 -4.03
C GLY A 283 11.99 -14.90 -3.00
N VAL A 284 12.61 -15.70 -2.13
CA VAL A 284 13.43 -15.21 -1.02
C VAL A 284 14.67 -14.50 -1.56
N ALA A 285 14.93 -13.29 -1.06
CA ALA A 285 16.12 -12.54 -1.39
C ALA A 285 17.36 -13.25 -0.82
N PRO A 286 18.46 -13.33 -1.59
CA PRO A 286 19.71 -13.88 -1.08
C PRO A 286 20.29 -12.97 0.02
N THR A 287 21.36 -13.44 0.65
CA THR A 287 22.11 -12.64 1.64
C THR A 287 22.51 -11.28 1.07
N GLU A 288 22.54 -10.28 1.94
CA GLU A 288 22.90 -8.92 1.58
C GLU A 288 24.25 -8.87 0.85
N GLY A 289 24.29 -8.19 -0.30
CA GLY A 289 25.43 -8.13 -1.22
C GLY A 289 25.40 -9.18 -2.34
N SER A 290 24.44 -10.10 -2.36
CA SER A 290 24.25 -11.09 -3.45
C SER A 290 22.98 -10.84 -4.27
N GLU A 291 22.22 -9.78 -3.99
CA GLU A 291 20.93 -9.52 -4.64
C GLU A 291 21.08 -9.18 -6.13
N LEU A 292 22.14 -8.47 -6.51
CA LEU A 292 22.43 -8.12 -7.90
C LEU A 292 22.56 -9.36 -8.79
N SER A 293 23.33 -10.36 -8.36
CA SER A 293 23.51 -11.60 -9.12
C SER A 293 22.19 -12.34 -9.29
N ALA A 294 21.38 -12.43 -8.23
CA ALA A 294 20.07 -13.07 -8.32
C ALA A 294 19.12 -12.33 -9.27
N VAL A 295 19.15 -11.00 -9.32
CA VAL A 295 18.34 -10.23 -10.27
C VAL A 295 18.84 -10.40 -11.70
N ILE A 296 20.16 -10.49 -11.94
CA ILE A 296 20.72 -10.78 -13.27
C ILE A 296 20.19 -12.13 -13.76
N ASP A 297 20.30 -13.18 -12.93
CA ASP A 297 19.79 -14.51 -13.27
C ASP A 297 18.28 -14.48 -13.57
N LEU A 298 17.50 -13.72 -12.78
CA LEU A 298 16.06 -13.55 -13.02
C LEU A 298 15.78 -12.88 -14.38
N VAL A 299 16.53 -11.84 -14.74
CA VAL A 299 16.35 -11.14 -16.03
C VAL A 299 16.74 -12.03 -17.21
N GLU A 300 17.83 -12.79 -17.10
CA GLU A 300 18.24 -13.73 -18.15
C GLU A 300 17.15 -14.81 -18.38
N ASN A 301 16.62 -15.40 -17.32
CA ASN A 301 15.53 -16.38 -17.43
C ASN A 301 14.26 -15.79 -18.05
N LEU A 302 13.95 -14.53 -17.77
CA LEU A 302 12.79 -13.86 -18.36
C LEU A 302 12.94 -13.71 -19.88
N LYS A 303 14.15 -13.35 -20.33
CA LYS A 303 14.46 -13.22 -21.77
C LYS A 303 14.42 -14.55 -22.51
N GLU A 304 14.68 -15.68 -21.85
CA GLU A 304 14.56 -17.01 -22.45
C GLU A 304 13.11 -17.50 -22.60
N THR A 305 12.18 -16.89 -21.88
CA THR A 305 10.77 -17.33 -21.82
C THR A 305 9.84 -16.46 -22.68
N GLU A 306 10.33 -15.33 -23.19
CA GLU A 306 9.64 -14.41 -24.12
C GLU A 306 9.95 -14.71 -25.60
#